data_AF-A0A924E3N5-F1
#
_entry.id   AF-A0A924E3N5-F1
#
_cell.length_a   1.000
_cell.length_b   1.000
_cell.length_c   1.000
_cell.angle_alpha   90.00
_cell.angle_beta   90.00
_cell.angle_gamma   90.00
#
_symmetry.space_group_name_H-M   'P 1'
#
loop_
_entity.id
_entity.type
_entity.pdbx_description
1 polymer ?
#
loop_
_entity_poly.entity_id
_entity_poly.type
_entity_poly.pdbx_seq_one_letter_code
_entity_poly.pdbx_strand_id
1 'polypeptide(L)'
;MTPRQTPSKATLAMLAGLSVTTATFGALSGPALAKSAVTTGHGFDISNLDRAVKPTVDFYKFAIGGWLAKNPIPPEYPSWGTYHRLADKNQQALRAILDQAATNRHAKSSSKRAEDR
;
A
#
# COMPACT_ATOMS: atom_id res chain seq x y z
N MET A 1 47.67 40.38 55.61
CA MET A 1 47.35 38.95 55.83
C MET A 1 45.93 38.71 55.35
N THR A 2 45.74 38.04 54.21
CA THR A 2 44.40 37.65 53.68
C THR A 2 43.90 36.38 54.40
N PRO A 3 42.58 36.11 54.47
CA PRO A 3 41.88 35.42 53.36
C PRO A 3 40.46 35.97 53.08
N ARG A 4 40.09 36.20 51.82
CA ARG A 4 39.32 35.31 50.90
C ARG A 4 38.00 34.78 51.49
N GLN A 5 36.86 35.34 51.03
CA GLN A 5 35.69 34.59 50.54
C GLN A 5 34.70 35.53 49.82
N THR A 6 34.03 34.98 48.80
CA THR A 6 33.45 35.62 47.62
C THR A 6 32.02 36.17 47.80
N PRO A 7 31.57 37.15 46.98
CA PRO A 7 30.19 37.64 46.96
C PRO A 7 29.37 37.13 45.75
N SER A 8 28.06 36.93 45.91
CA SER A 8 27.05 37.08 44.82
C SER A 8 25.66 37.07 45.45
N LYS A 9 25.06 38.21 45.83
CA LYS A 9 24.29 39.15 45.00
C LYS A 9 23.32 38.48 44.02
N ALA A 10 22.06 38.45 44.45
CA ALA A 10 20.89 38.35 43.60
C ALA A 10 20.93 39.36 42.45
N THR A 11 20.45 38.99 41.25
CA THR A 11 19.80 39.92 40.31
C THR A 11 18.89 39.14 39.33
N LEU A 12 17.66 39.61 39.29
CA LEU A 12 16.52 39.34 38.44
C LEU A 12 16.81 39.71 36.97
N ALA A 13 16.36 38.93 35.97
CA ALA A 13 16.05 39.47 34.64
C ALA A 13 15.13 38.56 33.82
N MET A 14 14.06 39.20 33.32
CA MET A 14 13.01 38.73 32.42
C MET A 14 13.46 38.52 30.95
N LEU A 15 12.74 37.63 30.28
CA LEU A 15 12.26 37.62 28.87
C LEU A 15 13.22 37.72 27.65
N ALA A 16 12.84 36.86 26.70
CA ALA A 16 12.96 36.94 25.23
C ALA A 16 14.20 36.35 24.56
N GLY A 17 13.98 35.33 23.71
CA GLY A 17 15.01 34.83 22.78
C GLY A 17 14.68 33.50 22.11
N LEU A 18 13.83 33.54 21.07
CA LEU A 18 13.86 32.70 19.86
C LEU A 18 14.20 31.20 20.02
N SER A 19 13.20 30.35 20.26
CA SER A 19 13.31 28.94 19.86
C SER A 19 12.71 28.77 18.47
N VAL A 20 13.58 28.73 17.45
CA VAL A 20 13.26 28.12 16.17
C VAL A 20 12.90 26.66 16.47
N THR A 21 11.61 26.35 16.53
CA THR A 21 11.17 24.96 16.52
C THR A 21 11.45 24.42 15.14
N THR A 22 12.62 23.80 14.98
CA THR A 22 12.92 22.93 13.86
C THR A 22 11.85 21.85 13.87
N ALA A 23 10.86 21.99 12.99
CA ALA A 23 9.90 20.93 12.74
C ALA A 23 10.70 19.74 12.21
N THR A 24 11.05 18.82 13.11
CA THR A 24 11.53 17.50 12.74
C THR A 24 10.41 16.89 11.91
N PHE A 25 10.61 16.90 10.59
CA PHE A 25 9.79 16.15 9.65
C PHE A 25 9.99 14.68 10.03
N GLY A 26 9.15 14.20 10.95
CA GLY A 26 9.16 12.82 11.39
C GLY A 26 9.02 11.97 10.14
N ALA A 27 10.02 11.13 9.89
CA ALA A 27 9.99 10.17 8.81
C ALA A 27 8.70 9.35 8.97
N LEU A 28 7.71 9.66 8.14
CA LEU A 28 6.52 8.85 7.98
C LEU A 28 7.04 7.53 7.40
N SER A 29 7.34 6.58 8.28
CA SER A 29 7.49 5.18 7.91
C SER A 29 6.15 4.73 7.38
N GLY A 30 5.89 5.03 6.10
CA GLY A 30 4.77 4.49 5.37
C GLY A 30 4.92 2.97 5.33
N PRO A 31 3.81 2.21 5.31
CA PRO A 31 3.88 0.77 5.19
C PRO A 31 4.71 0.44 3.95
N ALA A 32 5.78 -0.34 4.14
CA ALA A 32 6.59 -0.85 3.06
C ALA A 32 5.64 -1.56 2.09
N LEU A 33 5.50 -1.00 0.88
CA LEU A 33 4.79 -1.65 -0.22
C LEU A 33 5.38 -3.05 -0.36
N ALA A 34 4.63 -4.06 0.08
CA ALA A 34 5.06 -5.43 0.01
C ALA A 34 5.45 -5.70 -1.45
N LYS A 35 6.73 -6.04 -1.65
CA LYS A 35 7.27 -6.34 -2.97
C LYS A 35 6.52 -7.58 -3.45
N SER A 36 5.56 -7.38 -4.34
CA SER A 36 4.80 -8.49 -4.92
C SER A 36 5.80 -9.41 -5.61
N ALA A 37 5.94 -10.63 -5.10
CA ALA A 37 6.77 -11.64 -5.73
C ALA A 37 6.18 -11.90 -7.12
N VAL A 38 6.89 -11.45 -8.15
CA VAL A 38 6.56 -11.80 -9.54
C VAL A 38 6.83 -13.30 -9.65
N THR A 39 5.77 -14.10 -9.66
CA THR A 39 5.87 -15.49 -10.07
C THR A 39 6.35 -15.50 -11.52
N THR A 40 7.52 -16.09 -11.75
CA THR A 40 8.08 -16.40 -13.08
C THR A 40 7.25 -17.48 -13.76
N GLY A 41 5.98 -17.18 -14.03
CA GLY A 41 5.18 -17.92 -14.98
C GLY A 41 5.47 -17.38 -16.38
N HIS A 42 5.60 -18.27 -17.36
CA HIS A 42 5.61 -17.87 -18.77
C HIS A 42 4.40 -16.95 -19.02
N GLY A 43 4.61 -15.76 -19.60
CA GLY A 43 3.55 -14.76 -19.82
C GLY A 43 2.37 -15.24 -20.69
N PHE A 44 2.47 -16.45 -21.22
CA PHE A 44 1.46 -17.16 -21.98
C PHE A 44 1.34 -18.60 -21.47
N ASP A 45 0.11 -19.02 -21.16
CA ASP A 45 -0.21 -20.40 -20.80
C ASP A 45 -0.62 -21.19 -22.04
N ILE A 46 0.20 -22.19 -22.40
CA ILE A 46 0.01 -23.07 -23.56
C ILE A 46 -1.31 -23.86 -23.46
N SER A 47 -1.84 -24.08 -22.25
CA SER A 47 -3.13 -24.74 -22.03
C SER A 47 -4.34 -23.96 -22.57
N ASN A 48 -4.14 -22.71 -22.99
CA ASN A 48 -5.15 -21.86 -23.61
C ASN A 48 -5.28 -22.05 -25.12
N LEU A 49 -4.32 -22.73 -25.76
CA LEU A 49 -4.39 -23.01 -27.19
C LEU A 49 -5.55 -23.97 -27.51
N ASP A 50 -6.30 -23.68 -28.57
CA ASP A 50 -7.17 -24.64 -29.22
C ASP A 50 -6.45 -25.25 -30.42
N ARG A 51 -5.86 -26.42 -30.22
CA ARG A 51 -5.10 -27.14 -31.26
C ARG A 51 -5.98 -27.82 -32.31
N ALA A 52 -7.30 -27.84 -32.13
CA ALA A 52 -8.22 -28.34 -33.16
C ALA A 52 -8.37 -27.34 -34.32
N VAL A 53 -8.11 -26.04 -34.06
CA VAL A 53 -8.17 -24.99 -35.07
C VAL A 53 -6.80 -24.79 -35.71
N LYS A 54 -6.75 -24.75 -37.05
CA LYS A 54 -5.50 -24.42 -37.75
C LYS A 54 -5.20 -22.92 -37.57
N PRO A 55 -3.98 -22.54 -37.15
CA PRO A 55 -3.63 -21.13 -36.91
C PRO A 55 -3.71 -20.25 -38.17
N THR A 56 -3.57 -20.84 -39.36
CA THR A 56 -3.69 -20.13 -40.64
C THR A 56 -5.13 -19.84 -41.05
N VAL A 57 -6.12 -20.46 -40.40
CA VAL A 57 -7.55 -20.27 -40.68
C VAL A 57 -8.15 -19.26 -39.72
N ASP A 58 -7.94 -19.46 -38.42
CA ASP A 58 -8.36 -18.53 -37.37
C ASP A 58 -7.33 -18.54 -36.25
N PHE A 59 -6.39 -17.59 -36.33
CA PHE A 59 -5.33 -17.48 -35.34
C PHE A 59 -5.88 -17.10 -33.95
N TYR A 60 -6.96 -16.34 -33.87
CA TYR A 60 -7.54 -15.92 -32.59
C TYR A 60 -8.13 -17.13 -31.84
N LYS A 61 -8.94 -17.94 -32.53
CA LYS A 61 -9.46 -19.19 -31.96
C LYS A 61 -8.35 -20.17 -31.63
N PHE A 62 -7.33 -20.32 -32.48
CA PHE A 62 -6.18 -21.15 -32.15
C PHE A 62 -5.45 -20.66 -30.89
N ALA A 63 -5.14 -19.36 -30.80
CA ALA A 63 -4.31 -18.80 -29.75
C ALA A 63 -4.97 -18.80 -28.37
N ILE A 64 -6.29 -18.54 -28.30
CA ILE A 64 -7.00 -18.38 -27.02
C ILE A 64 -8.30 -19.18 -26.91
N GLY A 65 -8.63 -20.06 -27.86
CA GLY A 65 -9.89 -20.81 -27.86
C GLY A 65 -10.09 -21.67 -26.62
N GLY A 66 -9.03 -22.28 -26.10
CA GLY A 66 -9.06 -23.01 -24.83
C GLY A 66 -9.33 -22.10 -23.63
N TRP A 67 -8.86 -20.84 -23.66
CA TRP A 67 -9.20 -19.85 -22.64
C TRP A 67 -10.67 -19.44 -22.73
N LEU A 68 -11.17 -19.14 -23.93
CA LEU A 68 -12.56 -18.75 -24.16
C LEU A 68 -13.55 -19.81 -23.67
N ALA A 69 -13.25 -21.10 -23.92
CA ALA A 69 -14.10 -22.20 -23.47
C ALA A 69 -14.18 -22.32 -21.93
N LYS A 70 -13.09 -22.00 -21.22
CA LYS A 70 -13.01 -22.07 -19.75
C LYS A 70 -13.53 -20.80 -19.05
N ASN A 71 -13.73 -19.71 -19.78
CA ASN A 71 -14.04 -18.38 -19.22
C ASN A 71 -15.25 -17.77 -19.94
N PRO A 72 -16.46 -18.32 -19.76
CA PRO A 72 -17.68 -17.71 -20.28
C PRO A 72 -17.89 -16.31 -19.70
N ILE A 73 -18.59 -15.44 -20.43
CA ILE A 73 -18.92 -14.09 -19.98
C ILE A 73 -19.89 -14.20 -18.79
N PRO A 74 -19.53 -13.72 -17.59
CA PRO A 74 -20.46 -13.69 -16.47
C PRO A 74 -21.61 -12.72 -16.73
N PRO A 75 -22.82 -12.97 -16.19
CA PRO A 75 -24.02 -12.17 -16.47
C PRO A 75 -23.89 -10.69 -16.10
N GLU A 76 -23.01 -10.36 -15.15
CA GLU A 76 -22.76 -9.01 -14.68
C GLU A 76 -21.84 -8.19 -15.61
N TYR A 77 -21.24 -8.80 -16.63
CA TYR A 77 -20.38 -8.10 -17.60
C TYR A 77 -20.93 -8.18 -19.03
N PRO A 78 -20.85 -7.09 -19.81
CA PRO A 78 -21.15 -7.11 -21.25
C PRO A 78 -20.05 -7.80 -22.09
N SER A 79 -18.85 -7.92 -21.53
CA SER A 79 -17.70 -8.61 -22.15
C SER A 79 -16.78 -9.14 -21.07
N TRP A 80 -16.01 -10.19 -21.35
CA TRP A 80 -15.11 -10.79 -20.37
C TRP A 80 -13.73 -11.06 -20.95
N GLY A 81 -12.69 -10.86 -20.13
CA GLY A 81 -11.31 -10.88 -20.58
C GLY A 81 -10.32 -10.79 -19.43
N THR A 82 -9.03 -10.95 -19.74
CA THR A 82 -7.96 -10.84 -18.74
C THR A 82 -7.89 -9.46 -18.07
N TYR A 83 -8.26 -8.39 -18.78
CA TYR A 83 -8.33 -7.05 -18.18
C TYR A 83 -9.37 -6.98 -17.06
N HIS A 84 -10.58 -7.51 -17.27
CA HIS A 84 -11.63 -7.56 -16.26
C HIS A 84 -11.14 -8.32 -15.01
N ARG A 85 -10.57 -9.52 -15.20
CA ARG A 85 -9.97 -10.30 -14.09
C ARG A 85 -8.89 -9.53 -13.34
N LEU A 86 -8.07 -8.75 -14.03
CA LEU A 86 -7.04 -7.92 -13.39
C LEU A 86 -7.65 -6.76 -12.62
N ALA A 87 -8.66 -6.10 -13.19
CA ALA A 87 -9.39 -5.02 -12.53
C ALA A 87 -10.05 -5.50 -11.23
N ASP A 88 -10.74 -6.64 -11.27
CA ASP A 88 -11.40 -7.22 -10.08
C ASP A 88 -10.36 -7.56 -8.99
N LYS A 89 -9.24 -8.19 -9.36
CA LYS A 89 -8.13 -8.48 -8.44
C LYS A 89 -7.56 -7.22 -7.81
N ASN A 90 -7.37 -6.17 -8.62
CA ASN A 90 -6.87 -4.88 -8.12
C ASN A 90 -7.87 -4.25 -7.15
N GLN A 91 -9.17 -4.26 -7.46
CA GLN A 91 -10.20 -3.74 -6.57
C GLN A 91 -10.25 -4.50 -5.23
N GLN A 92 -10.14 -5.84 -5.27
CA GLN A 92 -10.07 -6.67 -4.07
C GLN A 92 -8.83 -6.35 -3.22
N ALA A 93 -7.66 -6.19 -3.85
CA ALA A 93 -6.43 -5.84 -3.17
C ALA A 93 -6.52 -4.45 -2.50
N LEU A 94 -7.03 -3.45 -3.22
CA LEU A 94 -7.27 -2.11 -2.68
C LEU A 94 -8.25 -2.15 -1.50
N ARG A 95 -9.33 -2.92 -1.62
CA ARG A 95 -10.29 -3.08 -0.53
C ARG A 95 -9.64 -3.66 0.72
N ALA A 96 -8.85 -4.72 0.56
CA ALA A 96 -8.15 -5.35 1.68
C ALA A 96 -7.19 -4.38 2.39
N ILE A 97 -6.45 -3.56 1.63
CA ILE A 97 -5.54 -2.54 2.18
C ILE A 97 -6.33 -1.50 2.98
N LEU A 98 -7.47 -1.02 2.46
CA LEU A 98 -8.29 -0.03 3.13
C LEU A 98 -8.92 -0.59 4.43
N ASP A 99 -9.41 -1.84 4.39
CA ASP A 99 -10.00 -2.49 5.57
C ASP A 99 -8.94 -2.73 6.67
N GLN A 100 -7.72 -3.12 6.29
CA GLN A 100 -6.59 -3.21 7.22
C GLN A 100 -6.21 -1.85 7.81
N ALA A 101 -6.16 -0.80 6.99
CA ALA A 101 -5.84 0.55 7.44
C ALA A 101 -6.89 1.11 8.42
N ALA A 102 -8.18 0.86 8.16
CA ALA A 102 -9.27 1.25 9.04
C ALA A 102 -9.14 0.56 10.42
N THR A 103 -8.91 -0.75 10.42
CA THR A 103 -8.72 -1.54 11.65
C THR A 103 -7.52 -1.02 12.47
N ASN A 104 -6.39 -0.73 11.81
CA ASN A 104 -5.19 -0.19 12.45
C ASN A 104 -5.38 1.23 13.01
N ARG A 105 -6.20 2.07 12.36
CA ARG A 105 -6.55 3.40 12.89
C ARG A 105 -7.38 3.27 14.17
N HIS A 106 -8.34 2.34 14.23
CA HIS A 106 -9.13 2.11 15.43
C HIS A 106 -8.27 1.64 16.60
N ALA A 107 -7.30 0.74 16.37
CA ALA A 107 -6.36 0.30 17.41
C ALA A 107 -5.51 1.45 17.99
N LYS A 108 -5.08 2.41 17.16
CA LYS A 108 -4.33 3.60 17.61
C LYS A 108 -5.22 4.63 18.32
N SER A 109 -6.50 4.74 17.95
CA SER A 109 -7.45 5.64 18.62
C SER A 109 -7.88 5.13 19.98
N SER A 110 -8.00 3.81 20.17
CA SER A 110 -8.36 3.21 21.45
C SER A 110 -7.21 3.28 22.46
N SER A 111 -5.95 3.19 22.02
CA SER A 111 -4.82 3.34 22.93
C SER A 111 -4.66 4.78 23.41
N LYS A 112 -4.82 5.77 22.53
CA LYS A 112 -4.58 7.19 22.86
C LYS A 112 -5.67 7.83 23.73
N ARG A 113 -6.86 7.21 23.85
CA ARG A 113 -7.97 7.70 24.69
C ARG A 113 -7.94 7.09 26.10
N ALA A 114 -7.16 6.03 26.34
CA ALA A 114 -7.11 5.35 27.63
C ALA A 114 -6.10 5.96 28.62
N GLU A 115 -5.12 6.76 28.15
CA GLU A 115 -4.13 7.43 29.01
C GLU A 115 -4.56 8.83 29.49
N ASP A 116 -5.70 9.37 29.05
CA ASP A 116 -6.15 10.75 29.34
C ASP A 116 -7.31 10.79 30.37
N ARG A 117 -7.32 9.86 31.32
CA ARG A 117 -8.31 9.78 32.41
C ARG A 117 -7.67 9.34 33.71
#